data_AF-A0A374P2T7-F1
#
_entry.id   AF-A0A374P2T7-F1
#
_cell.length_a   1.000
_cell.length_b   1.000
_cell.length_c   1.000
_cell.angle_alpha   90.00
_cell.angle_beta   90.00
_cell.angle_gamma   90.00
#
_symmetry.space_group_name_H-M   'P 1'
#
loop_
_entity.id
_entity.type
_entity.pdbx_description
1 polymer ?
#
loop_
_entity_poly.entity_id
_entity_poly.type
_entity_poly.pdbx_seq_one_letter_code
_entity_poly.pdbx_strand_id
1 'polypeptide(L)'
;MAFVLYLHIRSSNFPHKIGKLFVSCYNFSIDTDGFYEERGNLMETIICGHCGAPVFYDDGLGYGVCEYCGSIIKDREDAGENRTNLDREVSYIMEVKPYAWEYKLLFAVLDSGLQKAGSLKQEMFRPLLLTDEAAKEEILRYVKWITGKLEKLQEYTEPLHRIFKVELPEAMGPPGQPGDETKLVNTANRIGSVYTGLIYWGLEFQTDATPNNLKGLALEARGMAGSILEDIEHFCYQGRNHFAGLQPGMKVPQDTSLVLRELKMEQFMGELKKLGVL
;
A
#
# COMPACT_ATOMS: atom_id res chain seq x y z
N MET A 1 -22.83 4.96 -20.86
CA MET A 1 -22.15 5.35 -22.12
C MET A 1 -20.69 5.62 -21.79
N ALA A 2 -19.77 4.90 -22.40
CA ALA A 2 -18.33 5.08 -22.21
C ALA A 2 -17.80 6.14 -23.20
N PHE A 3 -17.15 7.19 -22.70
CA PHE A 3 -16.38 8.11 -23.53
C PHE A 3 -14.90 7.72 -23.44
N VAL A 4 -14.32 7.42 -24.60
CA VAL A 4 -12.88 7.26 -24.80
C VAL A 4 -12.35 8.64 -25.23
N LEU A 5 -11.37 9.19 -24.50
CA LEU A 5 -10.69 10.41 -24.92
C LEU A 5 -9.20 10.12 -25.19
N TYR A 6 -8.80 10.30 -26.45
CA TYR A 6 -7.40 10.33 -26.88
C TYR A 6 -6.83 11.72 -26.64
N LEU A 7 -5.62 11.83 -26.06
CA LEU A 7 -4.88 13.10 -26.01
C LEU A 7 -3.48 12.93 -26.60
N HIS A 8 -3.21 13.72 -27.63
CA HIS A 8 -1.96 13.80 -28.37
C HIS A 8 -1.38 15.20 -28.13
N ILE A 9 -0.16 15.30 -27.58
CA ILE A 9 0.55 16.58 -27.42
C ILE A 9 1.96 16.45 -27.99
N ARG A 10 2.29 17.35 -28.93
CA ARG A 10 3.61 17.54 -29.55
C ARG A 10 4.48 18.47 -28.68
N SER A 11 5.76 18.14 -28.64
CA SER A 11 6.80 18.70 -27.76
C SER A 11 7.58 19.86 -28.39
N SER A 12 8.04 20.78 -27.56
CA SER A 12 9.35 21.41 -27.77
C SER A 12 10.00 21.81 -26.43
N ASN A 13 11.13 21.12 -26.14
CA ASN A 13 12.16 21.38 -25.10
C ASN A 13 11.82 21.03 -23.64
N PHE A 14 12.13 19.77 -23.27
CA PHE A 14 12.31 19.21 -21.90
C PHE A 14 11.38 19.79 -20.81
N PRO A 15 10.09 19.40 -20.81
CA PRO A 15 9.55 18.60 -19.69
C PRO A 15 8.41 17.66 -20.17
N HIS A 16 8.72 16.62 -20.96
CA HIS A 16 7.67 15.82 -21.64
C HIS A 16 7.59 14.33 -21.28
N LYS A 17 8.38 13.82 -20.33
CA LYS A 17 8.27 12.41 -19.90
C LYS A 17 7.55 12.21 -18.57
N ILE A 18 7.73 13.11 -17.60
CA ILE A 18 7.02 13.01 -16.32
C ILE A 18 5.53 13.37 -16.48
N GLY A 19 5.20 14.32 -17.37
CA GLY A 19 3.81 14.73 -17.63
C GLY A 19 2.97 13.76 -18.49
N LYS A 20 3.53 12.64 -18.95
CA LYS A 20 2.78 11.59 -19.67
C LYS A 20 2.36 10.42 -18.77
N LEU A 21 2.76 10.44 -17.51
CA LEU A 21 2.62 9.29 -16.62
C LEU A 21 1.20 9.17 -16.04
N PHE A 22 0.37 10.21 -16.00
CA PHE A 22 -0.94 10.11 -15.35
C PHE A 22 -2.00 11.04 -15.95
N VAL A 23 -3.03 10.47 -16.59
CA VAL A 23 -4.38 11.05 -16.75
C VAL A 23 -5.42 9.92 -16.83
N SER A 24 -6.32 9.84 -15.85
CA SER A 24 -7.78 9.62 -16.04
C SER A 24 -8.57 9.77 -14.71
N CYS A 25 -9.39 10.83 -14.60
CA CYS A 25 -10.41 11.07 -13.56
C CYS A 25 -11.73 10.29 -13.86
N TYR A 26 -12.68 10.01 -12.93
CA TYR A 26 -13.57 10.94 -12.20
C TYR A 26 -14.36 10.33 -10.99
N ASN A 27 -14.53 11.17 -9.93
CA ASN A 27 -15.63 11.45 -8.96
C ASN A 27 -16.36 10.39 -8.09
N PHE A 28 -16.25 10.51 -6.75
CA PHE A 28 -17.20 11.24 -5.87
C PHE A 28 -16.56 11.63 -4.51
N SER A 29 -16.99 12.76 -3.94
CA SER A 29 -16.52 13.40 -2.68
C SER A 29 -17.26 12.83 -1.46
N ILE A 30 -16.61 12.84 -0.28
CA ILE A 30 -17.20 13.30 0.99
C ILE A 30 -16.11 14.01 1.83
N ASP A 31 -16.46 15.21 2.30
CA ASP A 31 -15.72 16.02 3.29
C ASP A 31 -15.62 15.33 4.67
N THR A 32 -14.50 15.50 5.36
CA THR A 32 -14.52 15.82 6.80
C THR A 32 -13.26 16.60 7.19
N ASP A 33 -13.47 17.84 7.62
CA ASP A 33 -12.54 18.63 8.42
C ASP A 33 -12.15 17.91 9.72
N GLY A 34 -10.92 18.13 10.20
CA GLY A 34 -10.52 17.69 11.54
C GLY A 34 -9.05 17.93 11.87
N PHE A 35 -8.79 19.02 12.60
CA PHE A 35 -7.57 19.38 13.33
C PHE A 35 -6.89 18.21 14.06
N TYR A 36 -5.55 18.24 14.22
CA TYR A 36 -4.91 18.00 15.52
C TYR A 36 -3.55 18.73 15.66
N GLU A 37 -3.41 19.46 16.76
CA GLU A 37 -2.23 20.18 17.25
C GLU A 37 -1.18 19.23 17.85
N GLU A 38 0.10 19.61 17.74
CA GLU A 38 1.24 18.94 18.37
C GLU A 38 1.20 19.02 19.91
N ARG A 39 1.44 17.90 20.60
CA ARG A 39 2.00 17.91 21.96
C ARG A 39 3.06 16.83 22.13
N GLY A 40 4.25 17.28 22.53
CA GLY A 40 5.36 16.42 22.91
C GLY A 40 5.18 15.77 24.27
N ASN A 41 5.47 14.47 24.30
CA ASN A 41 6.18 13.78 25.38
C ASN A 41 6.71 12.45 24.80
N LEU A 42 7.93 12.07 25.17
CA LEU A 42 8.61 10.86 24.72
C LEU A 42 7.85 9.60 25.17
N MET A 43 6.84 9.19 24.41
CA MET A 43 6.20 7.87 24.51
C MET A 43 7.04 6.86 23.72
N GLU A 44 7.47 5.77 24.37
CA GLU A 44 7.89 4.57 23.64
C GLU A 44 6.76 4.16 22.69
N THR A 45 7.00 4.30 21.38
CA THR A 45 5.99 4.04 20.36
C THR A 45 5.72 2.55 20.27
N ILE A 46 4.59 2.08 20.83
CA ILE A 46 4.12 0.70 20.67
C ILE A 46 3.66 0.53 19.22
N ILE A 47 4.12 -0.54 18.56
CA ILE A 47 3.84 -0.81 17.15
C ILE A 47 2.81 -1.93 17.05
N CYS A 48 1.77 -1.72 16.26
CA CYS A 48 0.72 -2.72 16.03
C CYS A 48 1.30 -3.98 15.39
N GLY A 49 1.14 -5.14 16.04
CA GLY A 49 1.58 -6.43 15.49
C GLY A 49 0.84 -6.88 14.22
N HIS A 50 -0.31 -6.25 13.90
CA HIS A 50 -1.12 -6.56 12.73
C HIS A 50 -0.76 -5.71 11.50
N CYS A 51 -0.56 -4.40 11.66
CA CYS A 51 -0.32 -3.48 10.54
C CYS A 51 0.97 -2.66 10.64
N GLY A 52 1.71 -2.74 11.74
CA GLY A 52 2.96 -2.00 11.93
C GLY A 52 2.81 -0.49 12.19
N ALA A 53 1.59 0.02 12.33
CA ALA A 53 1.33 1.42 12.69
C ALA A 53 1.58 1.69 14.19
N PRO A 54 1.90 2.94 14.58
CA PRO A 54 1.89 3.36 15.97
C PRO A 54 0.53 3.10 16.63
N VAL A 55 0.55 2.64 17.87
CA VAL A 55 -0.64 2.39 18.67
C VAL A 55 -0.69 3.44 19.76
N PHE A 56 -1.82 4.14 19.83
CA PHE A 56 -2.11 5.06 20.94
C PHE A 56 -2.75 4.25 22.06
N TYR A 57 -2.11 4.27 23.23
CA TYR A 57 -2.59 3.58 24.42
C TYR A 57 -3.44 4.54 25.24
N ASP A 58 -4.64 4.12 25.62
CA ASP A 58 -5.46 4.82 26.62
C ASP A 58 -5.24 4.17 27.99
N ASP A 59 -4.42 4.81 28.82
CA ASP A 59 -4.09 4.36 30.17
C ASP A 59 -5.33 4.24 31.08
N GLY A 60 -6.46 4.85 30.70
CA GLY A 60 -7.73 4.75 31.42
C GLY A 60 -8.51 3.45 31.15
N LEU A 61 -8.19 2.72 30.08
CA LEU A 61 -8.94 1.54 29.62
C LEU A 61 -8.16 0.23 29.70
N GLY A 62 -6.84 0.29 29.85
CA GLY A 62 -5.98 -0.89 29.98
C GLY A 62 -5.71 -1.65 28.67
N TYR A 63 -6.11 -1.09 27.52
CA TYR A 63 -5.81 -1.63 26.19
C TYR A 63 -5.53 -0.49 25.20
N GLY A 64 -4.69 -0.76 24.20
CA GLY A 64 -4.45 0.14 23.07
C GLY A 64 -5.38 -0.20 21.90
N VAL A 65 -5.78 0.79 21.10
CA VAL A 65 -6.49 0.56 19.85
C VAL A 65 -5.61 1.06 18.73
N CYS A 66 -5.30 0.19 17.77
CA CYS A 66 -4.60 0.64 16.58
C CYS A 66 -5.54 1.53 15.76
N GLU A 67 -5.19 2.80 15.58
CA GLU A 67 -6.01 3.75 14.80
C GLU A 67 -6.11 3.36 13.32
N TYR A 68 -5.16 2.57 12.82
CA TYR A 68 -5.13 2.16 11.42
C TYR A 68 -5.97 0.91 11.16
N CYS A 69 -5.86 -0.10 12.02
CA CYS A 69 -6.52 -1.39 11.82
C CYS A 69 -7.54 -1.77 12.90
N GLY A 70 -7.90 -0.85 13.79
CA GLY A 70 -8.90 -1.05 14.86
C GLY A 70 -8.58 -2.17 15.85
N SER A 71 -7.39 -2.77 15.77
CA SER A 71 -7.02 -3.92 16.59
C SER A 71 -6.87 -3.49 18.05
N ILE A 72 -7.58 -4.20 18.93
CA ILE A 72 -7.50 -4.03 20.38
C ILE A 72 -6.27 -4.81 20.87
N ILE A 73 -5.30 -4.09 21.42
CA ILE A 73 -4.05 -4.63 21.98
C ILE A 73 -4.21 -4.61 23.50
N LYS A 74 -4.46 -5.79 24.07
CA LYS A 74 -4.82 -5.90 25.49
C LYS A 74 -3.59 -5.93 26.38
N ASP A 75 -2.47 -6.49 25.90
CA ASP A 75 -1.19 -6.48 26.59
C ASP A 75 -0.01 -6.27 25.63
N ARG A 76 1.12 -5.73 26.13
CA ARG A 76 2.38 -5.51 25.35
C ARG A 76 2.92 -6.80 24.70
N GLU A 77 2.54 -7.98 25.21
CA GLU A 77 3.00 -9.30 24.74
C GLU A 77 2.18 -9.83 23.54
N ASP A 78 0.98 -9.28 23.26
CA ASP A 78 0.14 -9.68 22.12
C ASP A 78 0.69 -9.20 20.76
N ALA A 79 1.69 -8.30 20.78
CA ALA A 79 2.39 -7.83 19.60
C ALA A 79 3.35 -8.91 19.06
N GLY A 80 2.80 -9.94 18.41
CA GLY A 80 3.61 -10.95 17.72
C GLY A 80 2.95 -12.31 17.48
N GLU A 81 1.85 -12.64 18.15
CA GLU A 81 1.31 -14.01 18.13
C GLU A 81 0.33 -14.35 16.98
N ASN A 82 -0.07 -13.39 16.15
CA ASN A 82 -1.18 -13.60 15.21
C ASN A 82 -0.87 -14.39 13.91
N ARG A 83 0.40 -14.75 13.64
CA ARG A 83 0.78 -15.43 12.38
C ARG A 83 0.27 -16.86 12.27
N THR A 84 0.20 -17.61 13.37
CA THR A 84 -0.29 -19.00 13.41
C THR A 84 -1.81 -19.12 13.30
N ASN A 85 -2.53 -18.00 13.39
CA ASN A 85 -3.99 -17.96 13.31
C ASN A 85 -4.50 -17.88 11.86
N LEU A 86 -3.80 -17.15 10.98
CA LEU A 86 -4.30 -16.87 9.62
C LEU A 86 -4.25 -18.07 8.68
N ASP A 87 -3.17 -18.85 8.69
CA ASP A 87 -3.09 -20.04 7.83
C ASP A 87 -4.15 -21.10 8.25
N ARG A 88 -4.50 -21.14 9.54
CA ARG A 88 -5.62 -21.95 10.05
C ARG A 88 -6.97 -21.39 9.62
N GLU A 89 -7.15 -20.07 9.66
CA GLU A 89 -8.37 -19.41 9.18
C GLU A 89 -8.60 -19.67 7.69
N VAL A 90 -7.57 -19.53 6.86
CA VAL A 90 -7.63 -19.84 5.41
C VAL A 90 -8.07 -21.30 5.21
N SER A 91 -7.44 -22.24 5.92
CA SER A 91 -7.79 -23.66 5.85
C SER A 91 -9.25 -23.91 6.26
N TYR A 92 -9.70 -23.27 7.34
CA TYR A 92 -11.08 -23.36 7.82
C TYR A 92 -12.09 -22.82 6.80
N ILE A 93 -11.82 -21.67 6.18
CA ILE A 93 -12.70 -21.08 5.17
C ILE A 93 -12.82 -21.99 3.95
N MET A 94 -11.71 -22.59 3.49
CA MET A 94 -11.70 -23.51 2.35
C MET A 94 -12.50 -24.79 2.63
N GLU A 95 -12.41 -25.32 3.86
CA GLU A 95 -13.14 -26.53 4.27
C GLU A 95 -14.64 -26.27 4.49
N VAL A 96 -14.97 -25.24 5.26
CA VAL A 96 -16.35 -25.00 5.73
C VAL A 96 -17.18 -24.18 4.74
N LYS A 97 -16.53 -23.36 3.91
CA LYS A 97 -17.16 -22.43 2.95
C LYS A 97 -18.32 -21.66 3.59
N PRO A 98 -18.07 -20.86 4.65
CA PRO A 98 -19.10 -20.08 5.32
C PRO A 98 -19.78 -19.08 4.37
N TYR A 99 -20.84 -18.42 4.83
CA TYR A 99 -21.48 -17.39 4.02
C TYR A 99 -20.48 -16.31 3.56
N ALA A 100 -20.53 -15.96 2.27
CA ALA A 100 -19.57 -15.09 1.58
C ALA A 100 -18.10 -15.58 1.66
N TRP A 101 -17.88 -16.89 1.64
CA TRP A 101 -16.54 -17.49 1.75
C TRP A 101 -15.57 -17.00 0.68
N GLU A 102 -16.02 -16.67 -0.54
CA GLU A 102 -15.14 -16.21 -1.61
C GLU A 102 -14.40 -14.93 -1.20
N TYR A 103 -15.13 -13.98 -0.61
CA TYR A 103 -14.57 -12.73 -0.11
C TYR A 103 -13.74 -12.95 1.16
N LYS A 104 -14.23 -13.78 2.09
CA LYS A 104 -13.49 -14.11 3.32
C LYS A 104 -12.14 -14.75 2.98
N LEU A 105 -12.12 -15.67 2.01
CA LEU A 105 -10.92 -16.36 1.54
C LEU A 105 -9.96 -15.38 0.88
N LEU A 106 -10.45 -14.56 -0.07
CA LEU A 106 -9.63 -13.57 -0.77
C LEU A 106 -8.85 -12.68 0.22
N PHE A 107 -9.56 -12.10 1.18
CA PHE A 107 -8.96 -11.18 2.14
C PHE A 107 -8.12 -11.89 3.20
N ALA A 108 -8.49 -13.10 3.64
CA ALA A 108 -7.66 -13.87 4.58
C ALA A 108 -6.31 -14.26 3.96
N VAL A 109 -6.30 -14.68 2.69
CA VAL A 109 -5.06 -15.01 1.96
C VAL A 109 -4.23 -13.75 1.72
N LEU A 110 -4.86 -12.64 1.32
CA LEU A 110 -4.16 -11.36 1.13
C LEU A 110 -3.51 -10.89 2.44
N ASP A 111 -4.25 -10.88 3.54
CA ASP A 111 -3.78 -10.48 4.88
C ASP A 111 -2.58 -11.33 5.33
N SER A 112 -2.66 -12.66 5.17
CA SER A 112 -1.52 -13.55 5.41
C SER A 112 -0.29 -13.16 4.58
N GLY A 113 -0.48 -12.82 3.31
CA GLY A 113 0.59 -12.33 2.42
C GLY A 113 1.20 -11.00 2.88
N LEU A 114 0.38 -10.01 3.23
CA LEU A 114 0.84 -8.69 3.68
C LEU A 114 1.62 -8.80 5.00
N GLN A 115 1.14 -9.60 5.96
CA GLN A 115 1.82 -9.82 7.24
C GLN A 115 3.17 -10.54 7.08
N LYS A 116 3.26 -11.50 6.15
CA LYS A 116 4.53 -12.15 5.80
C LYS A 116 5.55 -11.16 5.23
N ALA A 117 5.09 -10.15 4.48
CA ALA A 117 5.92 -9.09 3.94
C ALA A 117 6.23 -7.95 4.94
N GLY A 118 5.58 -7.93 6.12
CA GLY A 118 5.68 -6.85 7.09
C GLY A 118 7.11 -6.55 7.57
N SER A 119 7.95 -7.58 7.79
CA SER A 119 9.34 -7.38 8.18
C SER A 119 10.18 -6.74 7.07
N LEU A 120 9.88 -7.04 5.80
CA LEU A 120 10.53 -6.38 4.67
C LEU A 120 10.08 -4.93 4.52
N LYS A 121 8.79 -4.63 4.76
CA LYS A 121 8.29 -3.24 4.79
C LYS A 121 8.99 -2.43 5.89
N GLN A 122 9.16 -3.00 7.08
CA GLN A 122 9.90 -2.35 8.17
C GLN A 122 11.35 -2.05 7.78
N GLU A 123 12.03 -3.00 7.14
CA GLU A 123 13.39 -2.79 6.60
C GLU A 123 13.42 -1.62 5.60
N MET A 124 12.47 -1.59 4.67
CA MET A 124 12.37 -0.55 3.65
C MET A 124 12.30 0.86 4.27
N PHE A 125 11.54 1.02 5.34
CA PHE A 125 11.33 2.32 6.00
C PHE A 125 12.36 2.68 7.06
N ARG A 126 13.40 1.87 7.29
CA ARG A 126 14.50 2.25 8.18
C ARG A 126 15.14 3.59 7.75
N PRO A 127 15.78 4.32 8.69
CA PRO A 127 16.56 5.50 8.34
C PRO A 127 17.58 5.17 7.24
N LEU A 128 17.69 6.05 6.24
CA LEU A 128 18.68 5.90 5.17
C LEU A 128 20.08 5.97 5.76
N LEU A 129 20.98 5.12 5.26
CA LEU A 129 22.41 5.28 5.50
C LEU A 129 22.90 6.52 4.74
N LEU A 130 23.56 7.45 5.43
CA LEU A 130 23.99 8.71 4.83
C LEU A 130 25.52 8.75 4.65
N THR A 131 25.96 9.38 3.57
CA THR A 131 27.37 9.77 3.34
C THR A 131 27.54 11.28 3.33
N ASP A 132 28.79 11.71 3.17
CA ASP A 132 29.13 13.09 2.84
C ASP A 132 28.37 13.60 1.61
N GLU A 133 28.32 14.93 1.47
CA GLU A 133 27.62 15.59 0.38
C GLU A 133 28.18 15.21 -0.99
N ALA A 134 27.27 14.92 -1.92
CA ALA A 134 27.63 14.60 -3.30
C ALA A 134 28.07 15.85 -4.07
N ALA A 135 29.11 15.70 -4.88
CA ALA A 135 29.48 16.69 -5.89
C ALA A 135 28.41 16.77 -7.01
N LYS A 136 28.43 17.85 -7.79
CA LYS A 136 27.41 18.14 -8.80
C LYS A 136 27.20 17.01 -9.81
N GLU A 137 28.28 16.39 -10.29
CA GLU A 137 28.23 15.29 -11.24
C GLU A 137 27.49 14.08 -10.64
N GLU A 138 27.68 13.82 -9.36
CA GLU A 138 27.07 12.70 -8.65
C GLU A 138 25.58 12.95 -8.37
N ILE A 139 25.22 14.19 -8.04
CA ILE A 139 23.82 14.65 -7.95
C ILE A 139 23.09 14.35 -9.26
N LEU A 140 23.65 14.72 -10.41
CA LEU A 140 23.03 14.47 -11.70
C LEU A 140 22.89 12.97 -12.02
N ARG A 141 23.88 12.14 -11.66
CA ARG A 141 23.77 10.68 -11.80
C ARG A 141 22.64 10.12 -10.94
N TYR A 142 22.55 10.57 -9.68
CA TYR A 142 21.53 10.10 -8.74
C TYR A 142 20.12 10.52 -9.18
N VAL A 143 19.94 11.76 -9.61
CA VAL A 143 18.67 12.24 -10.18
C VAL A 143 18.29 11.41 -11.40
N LYS A 144 19.23 11.10 -12.29
CA LYS A 144 18.95 10.25 -13.44
C LYS A 144 18.54 8.84 -13.03
N TRP A 145 19.17 8.29 -12.00
CA TRP A 145 18.80 6.99 -11.45
C TRP A 145 17.40 7.00 -10.84
N ILE A 146 17.08 7.95 -9.96
CA ILE A 146 15.79 8.01 -9.27
C ILE A 146 14.64 8.27 -10.23
N THR A 147 14.84 9.15 -11.23
CA THR A 147 13.84 9.39 -12.28
C THR A 147 13.58 8.13 -13.10
N GLY A 148 14.63 7.38 -13.45
CA GLY A 148 14.49 6.07 -14.09
C GLY A 148 13.77 5.03 -13.21
N LYS A 149 13.90 5.11 -11.88
CA LYS A 149 13.16 4.26 -10.94
C LYS A 149 11.68 4.63 -10.86
N LEU A 150 11.36 5.93 -10.84
CA LEU A 150 9.98 6.43 -10.85
C LEU A 150 9.25 6.08 -12.15
N GLU A 151 9.94 6.18 -13.31
CA GLU A 151 9.36 5.73 -14.60
C GLU A 151 8.92 4.25 -14.55
N LYS A 152 9.66 3.41 -13.81
CA LYS A 152 9.36 1.99 -13.64
C LYS A 152 8.31 1.70 -12.56
N LEU A 153 8.00 2.65 -11.68
CA LEU A 153 7.05 2.43 -10.58
C LEU A 153 5.66 2.03 -11.11
N GLN A 154 5.27 2.56 -12.27
CA GLN A 154 4.04 2.18 -12.96
C GLN A 154 4.00 0.69 -13.37
N GLU A 155 5.15 0.10 -13.71
CA GLU A 155 5.24 -1.32 -14.07
C GLU A 155 4.87 -2.23 -12.89
N TYR A 156 5.02 -1.75 -11.65
CA TYR A 156 4.63 -2.49 -10.44
C TYR A 156 3.13 -2.41 -10.16
N THR A 157 2.44 -1.35 -10.59
CA THR A 157 1.00 -1.18 -10.35
C THR A 157 0.12 -1.69 -11.49
N GLU A 158 0.65 -1.76 -12.71
CA GLU A 158 -0.06 -2.31 -13.89
C GLU A 158 -0.67 -3.71 -13.66
N PRO A 159 0.00 -4.66 -12.98
CA PRO A 159 -0.59 -5.97 -12.70
C PRO A 159 -1.89 -5.90 -11.87
N LEU A 160 -2.06 -4.87 -11.03
CA LEU A 160 -3.30 -4.67 -10.27
C LEU A 160 -4.48 -4.42 -11.21
N HIS A 161 -4.30 -3.63 -12.27
CA HIS A 161 -5.36 -3.39 -13.24
C HIS A 161 -5.87 -4.70 -13.85
N ARG A 162 -4.96 -5.58 -14.25
CA ARG A 162 -5.31 -6.90 -14.81
C ARG A 162 -6.00 -7.78 -13.78
N ILE A 163 -5.49 -7.81 -12.54
CA ILE A 163 -6.06 -8.60 -11.45
C ILE A 163 -7.53 -8.21 -11.21
N PHE A 164 -7.81 -6.93 -11.00
CA PHE A 164 -9.16 -6.47 -10.66
C PHE A 164 -10.13 -6.51 -11.85
N LYS A 165 -9.64 -6.33 -13.08
CA LYS A 165 -10.50 -6.30 -14.28
C LYS A 165 -10.85 -7.68 -14.81
N VAL A 166 -9.97 -8.67 -14.66
CA VAL A 166 -10.09 -9.97 -15.33
C VAL A 166 -10.06 -11.10 -14.31
N GLU A 167 -8.98 -11.21 -13.54
CA GLU A 167 -8.67 -12.41 -12.78
C GLU A 167 -9.55 -12.57 -11.55
N LEU A 168 -9.85 -11.47 -10.86
CA LEU A 168 -10.72 -11.48 -9.69
C LEU A 168 -12.18 -11.78 -10.08
N PRO A 169 -12.79 -11.13 -11.10
CA PRO A 169 -14.11 -11.54 -11.59
C PRO A 169 -14.17 -13.00 -12.04
N GLU A 170 -13.15 -13.50 -12.75
CA GLU A 170 -13.08 -14.91 -13.17
C GLU A 170 -12.97 -15.88 -11.99
N ALA A 171 -12.26 -15.49 -10.93
CA ALA A 171 -12.13 -16.29 -9.70
C ALA A 171 -13.41 -16.29 -8.87
N MET A 172 -14.10 -15.14 -8.77
CA MET A 172 -15.37 -15.01 -8.04
C MET A 172 -16.51 -15.75 -8.72
N GLY A 173 -16.48 -15.85 -10.05
CA GLY A 173 -17.54 -16.48 -10.83
C GLY A 173 -18.78 -15.59 -11.00
N PRO A 174 -19.73 -15.98 -11.86
CA PRO A 174 -20.97 -15.24 -12.06
C PRO A 174 -21.85 -15.20 -10.79
N PRO A 175 -22.71 -14.18 -10.62
CA PRO A 175 -23.65 -14.14 -9.52
C PRO A 175 -24.50 -15.43 -9.42
N GLY A 176 -24.48 -16.06 -8.24
CA GLY A 176 -25.21 -17.30 -7.97
C GLY A 176 -24.48 -18.58 -8.37
N GLN A 177 -23.27 -18.48 -8.94
CA GLN A 177 -22.37 -19.62 -9.13
C GLN A 177 -21.24 -19.54 -8.09
N PRO A 178 -20.80 -20.68 -7.53
CA PRO A 178 -19.67 -20.68 -6.60
C PRO A 178 -18.39 -20.26 -7.32
N GLY A 179 -17.57 -19.47 -6.62
CA GLY A 179 -16.24 -19.09 -7.12
C GLY A 179 -15.26 -20.26 -7.19
N ASP A 180 -14.18 -20.07 -7.94
CA ASP A 180 -13.07 -21.01 -8.05
C ASP A 180 -12.05 -20.73 -6.94
N GLU A 181 -11.99 -21.64 -5.97
CA GLU A 181 -11.12 -21.58 -4.80
C GLU A 181 -9.63 -21.41 -5.17
N THR A 182 -9.14 -22.19 -6.14
CA THR A 182 -7.72 -22.15 -6.54
C THR A 182 -7.39 -20.82 -7.20
N LYS A 183 -8.30 -20.31 -8.06
CA LYS A 183 -8.13 -19.00 -8.68
C LYS A 183 -8.20 -17.88 -7.65
N LEU A 184 -9.08 -17.94 -6.66
CA LEU A 184 -9.18 -16.93 -5.59
C LEU A 184 -7.88 -16.82 -4.80
N VAL A 185 -7.33 -17.97 -4.37
CA VAL A 185 -6.05 -18.01 -3.66
C VAL A 185 -4.93 -17.45 -4.53
N ASN A 186 -4.85 -17.86 -5.79
CA ASN A 186 -3.85 -17.36 -6.73
C ASN A 186 -3.97 -15.85 -6.98
N THR A 187 -5.18 -15.34 -7.14
CA THR A 187 -5.44 -13.91 -7.33
C THR A 187 -5.04 -13.10 -6.10
N ALA A 188 -5.39 -13.55 -4.89
CA ALA A 188 -4.95 -12.90 -3.64
C ALA A 188 -3.42 -12.88 -3.51
N ASN A 189 -2.77 -14.02 -3.76
CA ASN A 189 -1.31 -14.12 -3.73
C ASN A 189 -0.62 -13.21 -4.76
N ARG A 190 -1.26 -12.98 -5.91
CA ARG A 190 -0.74 -12.05 -6.91
C ARG A 190 -0.83 -10.59 -6.48
N ILE A 191 -1.88 -10.19 -5.76
CA ILE A 191 -1.92 -8.87 -5.11
C ILE A 191 -0.79 -8.76 -4.08
N GLY A 192 -0.61 -9.79 -3.24
CA GLY A 192 0.51 -9.87 -2.30
C GLY A 192 1.88 -9.79 -2.98
N SER A 193 2.03 -10.38 -4.16
CA SER A 193 3.27 -10.31 -4.94
C SER A 193 3.56 -8.90 -5.47
N VAL A 194 2.53 -8.15 -5.90
CA VAL A 194 2.68 -6.73 -6.25
C VAL A 194 3.14 -5.93 -5.04
N TYR A 195 2.48 -6.13 -3.89
CA TYR A 195 2.83 -5.49 -2.63
C TYR A 195 4.29 -5.75 -2.24
N THR A 196 4.73 -7.01 -2.27
CA THR A 196 6.14 -7.37 -2.02
C THR A 196 7.09 -6.78 -3.07
N GLY A 197 6.69 -6.72 -4.34
CA GLY A 197 7.47 -6.09 -5.40
C GLY A 197 7.72 -4.60 -5.16
N LEU A 198 6.70 -3.87 -4.70
CA LEU A 198 6.81 -2.46 -4.30
C LEU A 198 7.75 -2.27 -3.10
N ILE A 199 7.72 -3.21 -2.13
CA ILE A 199 8.67 -3.20 -1.01
C ILE A 199 10.11 -3.37 -1.51
N TYR A 200 10.35 -4.33 -2.41
CA TYR A 200 11.68 -4.52 -2.99
C TYR A 200 12.15 -3.31 -3.79
N TRP A 201 11.25 -2.66 -4.54
CA TRP A 201 11.55 -1.39 -5.21
C TRP A 201 12.03 -0.33 -4.22
N GLY A 202 11.35 -0.18 -3.07
CA GLY A 202 11.74 0.79 -2.06
C GLY A 202 13.02 0.41 -1.29
N LEU A 203 13.33 -0.89 -1.17
CA LEU A 203 14.54 -1.39 -0.51
C LEU A 203 15.83 -1.03 -1.28
N GLU A 204 15.74 -0.75 -2.58
CA GLU A 204 16.89 -0.29 -3.36
C GLU A 204 17.41 1.09 -2.88
N PHE A 205 16.60 1.86 -2.17
CA PHE A 205 17.07 3.09 -1.52
C PHE A 205 17.91 2.81 -0.25
N GLN A 206 17.92 1.57 0.24
CA GLN A 206 18.71 1.13 1.40
C GLN A 206 20.02 0.43 1.00
N THR A 207 20.17 0.00 -0.25
CA THR A 207 21.33 -0.82 -0.66
C THR A 207 22.64 -0.03 -0.67
N ASP A 208 22.57 1.25 -1.00
CA ASP A 208 23.73 2.14 -1.03
C ASP A 208 23.50 3.34 -0.10
N ALA A 209 24.59 3.82 0.48
CA ALA A 209 24.54 5.01 1.31
C ALA A 209 24.22 6.25 0.44
N THR A 210 23.21 7.01 0.88
CA THR A 210 22.66 8.17 0.18
C THR A 210 23.40 9.44 0.61
N PRO A 211 23.92 10.25 -0.32
CA PRO A 211 24.53 11.53 0.03
C PRO A 211 23.56 12.44 0.79
N ASN A 212 24.05 13.13 1.82
CA ASN A 212 23.20 13.88 2.74
C ASN A 212 22.31 14.93 2.03
N ASN A 213 22.86 15.60 1.02
CA ASN A 213 22.13 16.59 0.20
C ASN A 213 21.05 15.97 -0.70
N LEU A 214 21.07 14.66 -0.93
CA LEU A 214 20.08 13.92 -1.74
C LEU A 214 19.04 13.17 -0.89
N LYS A 215 19.18 13.20 0.44
CA LYS A 215 18.30 12.52 1.41
C LYS A 215 16.82 12.83 1.17
N GLY A 216 16.47 14.11 1.02
CA GLY A 216 15.08 14.53 0.81
C GLY A 216 14.49 13.86 -0.43
N LEU A 217 15.19 13.96 -1.56
CA LEU A 217 14.77 13.37 -2.83
C LEU A 217 14.55 11.85 -2.73
N ALA A 218 15.45 11.15 -2.04
CA ALA A 218 15.36 9.70 -1.80
C ALA A 218 14.15 9.33 -0.95
N LEU A 219 13.90 10.08 0.13
CA LEU A 219 12.77 9.86 1.02
C LEU A 219 11.43 10.10 0.32
N GLU A 220 11.33 11.16 -0.49
CA GLU A 220 10.12 11.46 -1.26
C GLU A 220 9.79 10.36 -2.26
N ALA A 221 10.78 9.90 -3.04
CA ALA A 221 10.56 8.82 -3.99
C ALA A 221 10.16 7.51 -3.30
N ARG A 222 10.83 7.16 -2.19
CA ARG A 222 10.48 5.99 -1.38
C ARG A 222 9.07 6.12 -0.78
N GLY A 223 8.68 7.32 -0.38
CA GLY A 223 7.35 7.64 0.14
C GLY A 223 6.23 7.38 -0.86
N MET A 224 6.47 7.53 -2.17
CA MET A 224 5.50 7.22 -3.22
C MET A 224 5.13 5.73 -3.23
N ALA A 225 6.10 4.83 -3.10
CA ALA A 225 5.82 3.41 -2.92
C ALA A 225 5.05 3.16 -1.61
N GLY A 226 5.40 3.89 -0.54
CA GLY A 226 4.66 3.86 0.72
C GLY A 226 3.17 4.14 0.58
N SER A 227 2.80 5.19 -0.16
CA SER A 227 1.39 5.54 -0.41
C SER A 227 0.62 4.41 -1.09
N ILE A 228 1.24 3.71 -2.05
CA ILE A 228 0.61 2.59 -2.76
C ILE A 228 0.46 1.37 -1.83
N LEU A 229 1.48 1.10 -1.01
CA LEU A 229 1.42 0.02 -0.01
C LEU A 229 0.27 0.25 0.97
N GLU A 230 0.13 1.47 1.48
CA GLU A 230 -0.97 1.87 2.36
C GLU A 230 -2.34 1.69 1.70
N ASP A 231 -2.48 1.98 0.39
CA ASP A 231 -3.75 1.77 -0.32
C ASP A 231 -4.13 0.28 -0.38
N ILE A 232 -3.15 -0.60 -0.59
CA ILE A 232 -3.34 -2.06 -0.60
C ILE A 232 -3.67 -2.57 0.81
N GLU A 233 -2.98 -2.06 1.83
CA GLU A 233 -3.25 -2.40 3.24
C GLU A 233 -4.65 -1.95 3.66
N HIS A 234 -5.03 -0.72 3.32
CA HIS A 234 -6.36 -0.21 3.60
C HIS A 234 -7.44 -1.01 2.87
N PHE A 235 -7.23 -1.37 1.61
CA PHE A 235 -8.13 -2.26 0.88
C PHE A 235 -8.28 -3.62 1.57
N CYS A 236 -7.18 -4.23 2.01
CA CYS A 236 -7.20 -5.49 2.73
C CYS A 236 -7.97 -5.36 4.05
N TYR A 237 -7.68 -4.32 4.83
CA TYR A 237 -8.33 -4.04 6.10
C TYR A 237 -9.84 -3.85 5.95
N GLN A 238 -10.27 -3.01 5.01
CA GLN A 238 -11.68 -2.79 4.72
C GLN A 238 -12.35 -4.10 4.32
N GLY A 239 -11.71 -4.91 3.47
CA GLY A 239 -12.23 -6.23 3.10
C GLY A 239 -12.41 -7.15 4.30
N ARG A 240 -11.38 -7.31 5.14
CA ARG A 240 -11.45 -8.14 6.35
C ARG A 240 -12.63 -7.73 7.22
N ASN A 241 -12.82 -6.43 7.48
CA ASN A 241 -13.89 -5.93 8.33
C ASN A 241 -15.28 -6.04 7.73
N HIS A 242 -15.44 -5.67 6.45
CA HIS A 242 -16.74 -5.72 5.77
C HIS A 242 -17.28 -7.15 5.64
N PHE A 243 -16.39 -8.12 5.44
CA PHE A 243 -16.79 -9.51 5.17
C PHE A 243 -16.73 -10.42 6.41
N ALA A 244 -15.94 -10.11 7.45
CA ALA A 244 -15.80 -10.97 8.64
C ALA A 244 -17.16 -11.29 9.30
N GLY A 245 -18.00 -10.27 9.48
CA GLY A 245 -19.29 -10.39 10.17
C GLY A 245 -20.45 -10.89 9.31
N LEU A 246 -20.26 -11.12 8.01
CA LEU A 246 -21.39 -11.49 7.13
C LEU A 246 -21.97 -12.86 7.49
N GLN A 247 -23.29 -12.86 7.65
CA GLN A 247 -24.14 -14.01 7.96
C GLN A 247 -25.18 -14.24 6.86
N PRO A 248 -25.72 -15.46 6.73
CA PRO A 248 -26.83 -15.73 5.81
C PRO A 248 -27.98 -14.74 5.97
N GLY A 249 -28.45 -14.18 4.85
CA GLY A 249 -29.53 -13.17 4.81
C GLY A 249 -29.04 -11.72 4.78
N MET A 250 -27.77 -11.45 5.05
CA MET A 250 -27.16 -10.13 4.83
C MET A 250 -26.86 -9.92 3.34
N LYS A 251 -26.93 -8.68 2.84
CA LYS A 251 -26.48 -8.38 1.48
C LYS A 251 -24.96 -8.32 1.43
N VAL A 252 -24.37 -9.02 0.48
CA VAL A 252 -22.95 -8.90 0.16
C VAL A 252 -22.71 -7.54 -0.51
N PRO A 253 -21.80 -6.69 0.00
CA PRO A 253 -21.41 -5.44 -0.67
C PRO A 253 -20.93 -5.71 -2.10
N GLN A 254 -21.39 -4.89 -3.05
CA GLN A 254 -21.08 -5.08 -4.48
C GLN A 254 -19.76 -4.42 -4.89
N ASP A 255 -19.28 -3.43 -4.14
CA ASP A 255 -18.04 -2.73 -4.45
C ASP A 255 -16.88 -3.27 -3.61
N THR A 256 -15.92 -3.89 -4.31
CA THR A 256 -14.64 -4.34 -3.78
C THR A 256 -13.52 -3.81 -4.67
N SER A 257 -13.56 -2.51 -4.96
CA SER A 257 -12.52 -1.84 -5.73
C SER A 257 -11.34 -1.44 -4.85
N LEU A 258 -10.13 -1.70 -5.34
CA LEU A 258 -8.91 -1.06 -4.85
C LEU A 258 -8.77 0.29 -5.57
N VAL A 259 -8.70 1.37 -4.79
CA VAL A 259 -8.45 2.72 -5.30
C VAL A 259 -7.06 3.14 -4.87
N LEU A 260 -6.20 3.43 -5.85
CA LEU A 260 -4.88 3.98 -5.60
C LEU A 260 -4.97 5.51 -5.58
N ARG A 261 -4.40 6.14 -4.54
CA ARG A 261 -4.30 7.59 -4.43
C ARG A 261 -3.35 8.13 -5.49
N GLU A 262 -3.61 9.37 -5.93
CA GLU A 262 -2.69 10.09 -6.79
C GLU A 262 -1.36 10.33 -6.06
N LEU A 263 -0.25 10.08 -6.75
CA LEU A 263 1.08 10.31 -6.20
C LEU A 263 1.35 11.82 -6.11
N LYS A 264 1.59 12.28 -4.89
CA LYS A 264 1.97 13.67 -4.61
C LYS A 264 3.42 13.91 -5.02
N MET A 265 3.63 14.78 -6.01
CA MET A 265 4.95 15.07 -6.58
C MET A 265 5.52 16.42 -6.11
N GLU A 266 4.76 17.23 -5.39
CA GLU A 266 5.12 18.61 -5.03
C GLU A 266 6.41 18.66 -4.22
N GLN A 267 6.52 17.79 -3.22
CA GLN A 267 7.68 17.70 -2.34
C GLN A 267 8.91 17.19 -3.10
N PHE A 268 8.74 16.14 -3.91
CA PHE A 268 9.78 15.63 -4.81
C PHE A 268 10.32 16.72 -5.77
N MET A 269 9.42 17.48 -6.41
CA MET A 269 9.78 18.58 -7.30
C MET A 269 10.46 19.73 -6.55
N GLY A 270 10.06 19.97 -5.29
CA GLY A 270 10.71 20.91 -4.38
C GLY A 270 12.16 20.53 -4.10
N GLU A 271 12.45 19.26 -3.84
CA GLU A 271 13.81 18.76 -3.63
C GLU A 271 14.69 18.93 -4.88
N LEU A 272 14.16 18.65 -6.08
CA LEU A 272 14.89 18.88 -7.33
C LEU A 272 15.27 20.36 -7.54
N LYS A 273 14.40 21.29 -7.16
CA LYS A 273 14.69 22.74 -7.22
C LYS A 273 15.79 23.14 -6.24
N LYS A 274 15.77 22.62 -5.01
CA LYS A 274 16.83 22.88 -4.00
C LYS A 274 18.21 22.44 -4.49
N LEU A 275 18.25 21.38 -5.29
CA LEU A 275 19.48 20.84 -5.90
C LEU A 275 19.96 21.62 -7.14
N GLY A 276 19.21 22.63 -7.60
CA GLY A 276 19.55 23.41 -8.79
C GLY A 276 19.46 22.60 -10.10
N VAL A 277 18.62 21.57 -10.12
CA VAL A 277 18.41 20.68 -11.26
C VAL A 277 17.22 21.12 -12.12
N LEU A 278 16.30 21.88 -11.53
CA LEU A 278 15.15 22.55 -12.16
C LEU A 278 15.24 24.05 -11.89
#